data_AF-A0A139IG55-F1
#
_entry.id   AF-A0A139IG55-F1
#
_cell.length_a   1.000
_cell.length_b   1.000
_cell.length_c   1.000
_cell.angle_alpha   90.00
_cell.angle_beta   90.00
_cell.angle_gamma   90.00
#
_symmetry.space_group_name_H-M   'P 1'
#
loop_
_entity.id
_entity.type
_entity.pdbx_description
1 polymer ?
#
loop_
_entity_poly.entity_id
_entity_poly.type
_entity_poly.pdbx_seq_one_letter_code
_entity_poly.pdbx_strand_id
1 'polypeptide(L)'
;MTTSGRPALPTMRDRIAKRVAYGQPSLPTIPEAPSPASSASPSKVNMQSDPLRSSPAFPFPLPRAESTLTLPQLTVPDPYEGESDEEDMDQRSMSSFNSYATSSVSDGSSFGDYGLHRALNSLVVPNEDNPIATVKDRKNAHYLERLDHQDKLIRRKISEAIAAYEKACEERDGNTDPKKDAFRNREYFEASIRLSHASQEYAFFQADLNELRDLPKLTRDDMRRFFTNVKAQERLDRAEANNTTMREKLRQSRLEIQHLRFERDELSRDAGALQELSEHVAYQAHLLTHKSSQIDRLSEHTQYVEHLNETLRRDYIAVCDTLVRHNEHVDQLNGNLQRRMTFCANENEALKRTLDQQNKNCQSLMQYGDEINGKANELQRSVTDLQHDNADLEHGNMELQRDITGLQLNVDGLQSLQQENEDLKNENIELQRDVDYHKDYIKSLEDKVYKAKLHLQDIQKAIGIANATAKHHKEEAEKLRIATQDLNEALDTAHDQLEQLQLVNNQHMRNQEHQQSVMARMRESNKHLRNEFKDLLRSQPIARGNATSSAIGGSVAGGNGEIESPGEHGGFRVAKSHKGSHSV
;
A
#
# COMPACT_ATOMS: atom_id res chain seq x y z
N MET A 1 -96.23 12.86 98.19
CA MET A 1 -96.47 14.31 98.31
C MET A 1 -95.22 15.04 97.83
N THR A 2 -95.41 15.98 96.89
CA THR A 2 -94.53 17.12 96.48
C THR A 2 -93.11 16.81 95.97
N THR A 3 -92.91 16.74 94.63
CA THR A 3 -92.27 17.75 93.73
C THR A 3 -90.75 17.84 93.91
N SER A 4 -89.85 17.84 92.92
CA SER A 4 -89.85 18.13 91.48
C SER A 4 -88.43 17.83 90.98
N GLY A 5 -88.21 17.20 89.82
CA GLY A 5 -87.73 17.97 88.66
C GLY A 5 -86.52 17.31 87.99
N ARG A 6 -86.77 16.69 86.83
CA ARG A 6 -85.78 16.30 85.80
C ARG A 6 -85.08 17.56 85.24
N PRO A 7 -83.87 17.43 84.67
CA PRO A 7 -83.84 17.32 83.21
C PRO A 7 -82.81 16.31 82.67
N ALA A 8 -83.16 15.78 81.50
CA ALA A 8 -82.30 14.98 80.64
C ALA A 8 -81.27 15.88 79.92
N LEU A 9 -80.09 15.34 79.65
CA LEU A 9 -79.10 15.91 78.72
C LEU A 9 -78.68 14.87 77.67
N PRO A 10 -78.25 15.33 76.48
CA PRO A 10 -78.47 14.66 75.21
C PRO A 10 -77.22 14.00 74.62
N THR A 11 -77.47 13.09 73.69
CA THR A 11 -76.50 12.40 72.84
C THR A 11 -75.72 13.37 71.93
N MET A 12 -74.39 13.26 71.93
CA MET A 12 -73.49 13.91 70.97
C MET A 12 -73.49 13.16 69.63
N ARG A 13 -74.44 13.50 68.75
CA ARG A 13 -74.29 13.39 67.30
C ARG A 13 -74.64 14.78 66.74
N ASP A 14 -73.79 15.27 65.85
CA ASP A 14 -73.88 16.51 65.08
C ASP A 14 -73.48 17.84 65.76
N ARG A 15 -72.24 18.26 65.44
CA ARG A 15 -71.73 19.62 65.12
C ARG A 15 -70.22 19.58 65.40
N ILE A 16 -69.34 19.71 64.40
CA ILE A 16 -68.92 21.00 63.84
C ILE A 16 -68.69 20.88 62.33
N ALA A 17 -69.52 21.59 61.58
CA ALA A 17 -69.23 22.15 60.27
C ALA A 17 -69.21 23.68 60.39
N LYS A 18 -68.31 24.33 59.63
CA LYS A 18 -68.15 25.78 59.35
C LYS A 18 -67.18 26.62 60.23
N ARG A 19 -65.98 26.83 59.67
CA ARG A 19 -65.26 28.12 59.45
C ARG A 19 -64.10 27.80 58.47
N VAL A 20 -64.21 27.98 57.15
CA VAL A 20 -64.10 29.21 56.32
C VAL A 20 -62.78 29.98 56.47
N ALA A 21 -62.08 30.04 55.33
CA ALA A 21 -61.08 31.02 54.85
C ALA A 21 -59.63 30.89 55.33
N TYR A 22 -58.75 30.44 54.42
CA TYR A 22 -57.53 31.09 53.89
C TYR A 22 -56.84 30.04 52.98
N GLY A 23 -56.94 30.16 51.65
CA GLY A 23 -55.82 30.63 50.83
C GLY A 23 -55.37 29.52 49.86
N GLN A 24 -55.83 29.57 48.61
CA GLN A 24 -55.32 28.76 47.51
C GLN A 24 -53.91 29.22 47.10
N PRO A 25 -52.98 28.31 46.80
CA PRO A 25 -51.92 28.57 45.84
C PRO A 25 -52.29 27.96 44.48
N SER A 26 -52.24 28.80 43.47
CA SER A 26 -52.39 28.53 42.04
C SER A 26 -51.34 27.55 41.51
N LEU A 27 -51.80 26.53 40.77
CA LEU A 27 -51.00 25.66 39.90
C LEU A 27 -50.43 26.47 38.71
N PRO A 28 -49.16 26.26 38.31
CA PRO A 28 -48.65 26.81 37.08
C PRO A 28 -49.09 25.97 35.87
N THR A 29 -49.64 26.68 34.90
CA THR A 29 -50.04 26.24 33.56
C THR A 29 -48.82 25.76 32.76
N ILE A 30 -48.86 24.54 32.23
CA ILE A 30 -47.90 24.04 31.24
C ILE A 30 -48.40 24.47 29.85
N PRO A 31 -47.56 25.10 29.00
CA PRO A 31 -47.96 25.45 27.64
C PRO A 31 -47.90 24.24 26.70
N GLU A 32 -48.97 24.06 25.92
CA GLU A 32 -49.02 23.18 24.75
C GLU A 32 -47.92 23.55 23.74
N ALA A 33 -47.15 22.54 23.31
CA ALA A 33 -46.28 22.61 22.15
C ALA A 33 -46.99 22.00 20.92
N PRO A 34 -46.76 22.55 19.71
CA PRO A 34 -47.59 22.31 18.54
C PRO A 34 -47.27 21.00 17.82
N SER A 35 -48.31 20.39 17.24
CA SER A 35 -48.20 19.27 16.30
C SER A 35 -47.44 19.67 15.03
N PRO A 36 -46.51 18.84 14.52
CA PRO A 36 -46.08 18.93 13.13
C PRO A 36 -46.97 18.08 12.23
N ALA A 37 -47.31 18.70 11.11
CA ALA A 37 -48.16 18.17 10.06
C ALA A 37 -47.56 16.95 9.34
N SER A 38 -48.51 16.16 8.83
CA SER A 38 -48.38 15.13 7.81
C SER A 38 -47.59 15.58 6.57
N SER A 39 -46.67 14.73 6.11
CA SER A 39 -46.37 14.60 4.68
C SER A 39 -45.83 13.20 4.33
N ALA A 40 -46.64 12.48 3.54
CA ALA A 40 -46.30 11.57 2.45
C ALA A 40 -45.45 10.30 2.70
N SER A 41 -46.12 9.16 2.52
CA SER A 41 -45.58 7.86 2.05
C SER A 41 -44.94 8.00 0.64
N PRO A 42 -44.15 7.03 0.08
CA PRO A 42 -44.43 5.59 -0.02
C PRO A 42 -43.21 4.67 0.24
N SER A 43 -43.35 3.39 0.61
CA SER A 43 -43.53 2.29 -0.36
C SER A 43 -43.69 0.96 0.38
N LYS A 44 -44.62 0.15 -0.13
CA LYS A 44 -44.89 -1.22 0.31
C LYS A 44 -43.71 -2.14 -0.03
N VAL A 45 -43.15 -2.81 0.97
CA VAL A 45 -42.44 -4.08 0.78
C VAL A 45 -43.16 -5.13 1.61
N ASN A 46 -43.68 -6.11 0.88
CA ASN A 46 -44.45 -7.25 1.31
C ASN A 46 -43.49 -8.28 1.93
N MET A 47 -43.53 -8.49 3.25
CA MET A 47 -42.84 -9.61 3.90
C MET A 47 -43.90 -10.58 4.40
N GLN A 48 -44.12 -11.60 3.58
CA GLN A 48 -44.86 -12.81 3.90
C GLN A 48 -44.15 -13.55 5.03
N SER A 49 -44.89 -13.82 6.09
CA SER A 49 -44.53 -14.72 7.17
C SER A 49 -44.53 -16.17 6.69
N ASP A 50 -43.48 -16.90 7.01
CA ASP A 50 -43.43 -18.36 6.90
C ASP A 50 -42.98 -18.94 8.25
N PRO A 51 -43.82 -19.72 8.95
CA PRO A 51 -43.41 -20.52 10.10
C PRO A 51 -43.12 -21.96 9.64
N LEU A 52 -42.13 -22.62 10.25
CA LEU A 52 -42.07 -24.07 10.58
C LEU A 52 -40.63 -24.42 10.97
N ARG A 53 -40.41 -24.80 12.24
CA ARG A 53 -40.07 -26.19 12.66
C ARG A 53 -38.86 -26.77 11.92
N SER A 54 -37.73 -27.00 12.59
CA SER A 54 -37.48 -28.13 13.51
C SER A 54 -35.98 -28.35 13.71
N SER A 55 -35.56 -28.49 14.96
CA SER A 55 -34.27 -29.05 15.37
C SER A 55 -34.10 -30.49 14.90
N PRO A 56 -32.85 -30.99 14.89
CA PRO A 56 -32.64 -32.21 15.68
C PRO A 56 -31.38 -32.14 16.55
N ALA A 57 -31.55 -32.59 17.79
CA ALA A 57 -30.50 -33.07 18.65
C ALA A 57 -29.99 -34.43 18.15
N PHE A 58 -28.69 -34.71 18.27
CA PHE A 58 -28.13 -36.04 18.47
C PHE A 58 -26.65 -35.95 18.94
N PRO A 59 -26.09 -37.01 19.55
CA PRO A 59 -25.10 -36.93 20.61
C PRO A 59 -23.74 -37.45 20.14
N PHE A 60 -22.70 -37.15 20.92
CA PHE A 60 -21.40 -37.83 20.86
C PHE A 60 -21.53 -39.33 21.19
N PRO A 61 -20.62 -40.18 20.68
CA PRO A 61 -19.39 -40.45 21.42
C PRO A 61 -18.10 -40.57 20.57
N LEU A 62 -16.97 -40.23 21.22
CA LEU A 62 -15.61 -40.56 20.78
C LEU A 62 -15.39 -42.07 20.59
N PRO A 63 -14.34 -42.46 19.85
CA PRO A 63 -13.21 -43.02 20.57
C PRO A 63 -11.85 -42.47 20.16
N ARG A 64 -10.99 -42.42 21.18
CA ARG A 64 -9.59 -42.04 21.23
C ARG A 64 -8.74 -43.16 20.63
N ALA A 65 -7.92 -42.85 19.63
CA ALA A 65 -6.82 -43.71 19.19
C ALA A 65 -5.55 -42.88 19.11
N GLU A 66 -4.61 -43.19 19.99
CA GLU A 66 -3.24 -42.71 19.97
C GLU A 66 -2.53 -43.34 18.76
N SER A 67 -1.89 -42.53 17.94
CA SER A 67 -0.96 -42.99 16.91
C SER A 67 0.19 -42.00 16.80
N THR A 68 1.27 -42.39 17.47
CA THR A 68 2.63 -41.94 17.28
C THR A 68 3.06 -42.24 15.85
N LEU A 69 3.10 -41.21 15.00
CA LEU A 69 3.83 -41.25 13.73
C LEU A 69 4.69 -39.99 13.61
N THR A 70 5.99 -40.22 13.69
CA THR A 70 7.09 -39.33 13.36
C THR A 70 6.97 -38.83 11.91
N LEU A 71 6.79 -37.52 11.74
CA LEU A 71 6.93 -36.85 10.45
C LEU A 71 8.40 -36.46 10.23
N PRO A 72 9.00 -36.68 9.04
CA PRO A 72 10.32 -36.17 8.73
C PRO A 72 10.28 -34.63 8.65
N GLN A 73 11.33 -34.00 9.17
CA GLN A 73 11.60 -32.57 9.00
C GLN A 73 11.57 -32.21 7.52
N LEU A 74 10.56 -31.44 7.12
CA LEU A 74 10.59 -30.69 5.88
C LEU A 74 11.36 -29.40 6.19
N THR A 75 12.66 -29.42 5.93
CA THR A 75 13.50 -28.23 5.91
C THR A 75 13.01 -27.36 4.77
N VAL A 76 12.26 -26.30 5.10
CA VAL A 76 11.93 -25.22 4.17
C VAL A 76 13.25 -24.51 3.84
N PRO A 77 13.72 -24.51 2.59
CA PRO A 77 14.87 -23.70 2.20
C PRO A 77 14.47 -22.22 2.29
N ASP A 78 15.41 -21.39 2.76
CA ASP A 78 15.30 -19.93 2.74
C ASP A 78 14.80 -19.42 1.38
N PRO A 79 14.00 -18.34 1.35
CA PRO A 79 13.58 -17.73 0.10
C PRO A 79 14.83 -17.22 -0.62
N TYR A 80 15.16 -17.89 -1.72
CA TYR A 80 16.17 -17.49 -2.66
C TYR A 80 15.76 -16.11 -3.20
N GLU A 81 16.50 -15.05 -2.82
CA GLU A 81 16.51 -13.76 -3.50
C GLU A 81 17.11 -13.96 -4.90
N GLY A 82 16.32 -14.58 -5.78
CA GLY A 82 16.60 -14.58 -7.21
C GLY A 82 16.25 -13.20 -7.73
N GLU A 83 17.26 -12.36 -7.91
CA GLU A 83 17.20 -11.23 -8.84
C GLU A 83 16.70 -11.79 -10.18
N SER A 84 15.46 -11.47 -10.52
CA SER A 84 14.85 -11.81 -11.79
C SER A 84 15.50 -10.94 -12.87
N ASP A 85 16.60 -11.44 -13.43
CA ASP A 85 17.11 -11.07 -14.74
C ASP A 85 16.10 -11.54 -15.81
N GLU A 86 14.91 -10.95 -15.81
CA GLU A 86 13.93 -11.10 -16.88
C GLU A 86 14.27 -10.13 -18.00
N GLU A 87 14.81 -10.73 -19.06
CA GLU A 87 14.47 -10.43 -20.45
C GLU A 87 14.97 -9.10 -21.06
N ASP A 88 16.27 -9.08 -21.41
CA ASP A 88 16.83 -8.15 -22.42
C ASP A 88 17.55 -8.91 -23.57
N MET A 89 17.20 -10.18 -23.79
CA MET A 89 17.90 -11.06 -24.74
C MET A 89 17.32 -11.13 -26.17
N ASP A 90 16.31 -10.33 -26.51
CA ASP A 90 15.62 -10.44 -27.81
C ASP A 90 15.98 -9.37 -28.86
N GLN A 91 16.98 -8.53 -28.65
CA GLN A 91 17.37 -7.50 -29.64
C GLN A 91 18.65 -7.76 -30.44
N ARG A 92 19.32 -8.92 -30.28
CA ARG A 92 20.57 -9.23 -31.03
C ARG A 92 20.49 -10.34 -32.09
N SER A 93 19.34 -10.99 -32.28
CA SER A 93 19.21 -12.13 -33.22
C SER A 93 18.52 -11.84 -34.56
N MET A 94 18.33 -10.58 -34.94
CA MET A 94 17.71 -10.22 -36.24
C MET A 94 18.67 -9.57 -37.25
N SER A 95 19.99 -9.52 -36.99
CA SER A 95 20.95 -8.95 -37.95
C SER A 95 21.53 -9.94 -38.97
N SER A 96 21.14 -11.22 -38.97
CA SER A 96 21.68 -12.22 -39.91
C SER A 96 21.13 -12.14 -41.34
N PHE A 97 20.29 -11.16 -41.66
CA PHE A 97 19.70 -10.99 -42.99
C PHE A 97 20.22 -9.79 -43.81
N ASN A 98 21.24 -9.06 -43.33
CA ASN A 98 21.87 -7.94 -44.07
C ASN A 98 23.01 -8.38 -44.99
N SER A 99 22.84 -9.48 -45.74
CA SER A 99 23.93 -10.21 -46.42
C SER A 99 24.37 -9.68 -47.80
N TYR A 100 24.10 -8.41 -48.18
CA TYR A 100 24.53 -7.94 -49.52
C TYR A 100 25.16 -6.55 -49.59
N ALA A 101 25.19 -5.78 -48.49
CA ALA A 101 25.75 -4.42 -48.51
C ALA A 101 27.19 -4.31 -47.99
N THR A 102 27.65 -5.28 -47.20
CA THR A 102 29.03 -5.42 -46.74
C THR A 102 29.25 -6.90 -46.45
N SER A 103 29.81 -7.66 -47.39
CA SER A 103 30.32 -8.99 -47.03
C SER A 103 31.35 -8.81 -45.91
N SER A 104 31.53 -9.80 -45.04
CA SER A 104 32.57 -9.78 -43.99
C SER A 104 33.99 -9.57 -44.57
N VAL A 105 34.13 -9.79 -45.88
CA VAL A 105 35.32 -9.57 -46.70
C VAL A 105 35.50 -8.10 -47.11
N SER A 106 34.43 -7.30 -47.05
CA SER A 106 34.37 -5.89 -47.45
C SER A 106 34.56 -4.93 -46.27
N ASP A 107 34.52 -5.42 -45.03
CA ASP A 107 34.48 -4.57 -43.83
C ASP A 107 35.79 -3.77 -43.69
N GLY A 108 35.69 -2.45 -43.83
CA GLY A 108 36.83 -1.51 -43.86
C GLY A 108 37.59 -1.41 -45.20
N SER A 109 37.17 -2.13 -46.23
CA SER A 109 37.82 -2.14 -47.55
C SER A 109 37.18 -1.09 -48.45
N SER A 110 37.95 -0.13 -48.97
CA SER A 110 37.51 0.89 -49.95
C SER A 110 37.11 0.33 -51.32
N PHE A 111 36.87 -0.97 -51.40
CA PHE A 111 36.71 -1.71 -52.63
C PHE A 111 35.37 -2.42 -52.66
N GLY A 112 34.65 -2.29 -53.78
CA GLY A 112 33.37 -2.96 -53.96
C GLY A 112 33.52 -4.44 -54.32
N ASP A 113 32.52 -5.24 -53.94
CA ASP A 113 32.44 -6.69 -54.15
C ASP A 113 32.64 -7.12 -55.61
N TYR A 114 32.32 -6.24 -56.57
CA TYR A 114 32.64 -6.41 -57.99
C TYR A 114 34.14 -6.59 -58.27
N GLY A 115 34.99 -5.78 -57.62
CA GLY A 115 36.44 -5.85 -57.77
C GLY A 115 37.00 -7.19 -57.27
N LEU A 116 36.42 -7.68 -56.17
CA LEU A 116 36.78 -8.92 -55.50
C LEU A 116 36.35 -10.16 -56.29
N HIS A 117 35.07 -10.23 -56.69
CA HIS A 117 34.54 -11.28 -57.55
C HIS A 117 35.35 -11.42 -58.86
N ARG A 118 35.69 -10.28 -59.48
CA ARG A 118 36.50 -10.25 -60.69
C ARG A 118 37.93 -10.73 -60.45
N ALA A 119 38.53 -10.40 -59.32
CA ALA A 119 39.88 -10.83 -58.97
C ALA A 119 39.93 -12.34 -58.69
N LEU A 120 38.96 -12.87 -57.95
CA LEU A 120 38.80 -14.30 -57.65
C LEU A 120 38.62 -15.16 -58.91
N ASN A 121 37.96 -14.62 -59.94
CA ASN A 121 37.71 -15.28 -61.21
C ASN A 121 38.71 -14.90 -62.33
N SER A 122 39.75 -14.15 -62.00
CA SER A 122 40.80 -13.76 -62.95
C SER A 122 41.75 -14.93 -63.20
N LEU A 123 41.85 -15.39 -64.44
CA LEU A 123 42.82 -16.42 -64.86
C LEU A 123 44.27 -15.93 -64.85
N VAL A 124 44.47 -14.60 -64.86
CA VAL A 124 45.80 -14.00 -64.88
C VAL A 124 46.28 -13.82 -63.44
N VAL A 125 47.25 -14.63 -63.04
CA VAL A 125 48.03 -14.46 -61.81
C VAL A 125 49.10 -13.40 -62.09
N PRO A 126 49.04 -12.22 -61.48
CA PRO A 126 50.04 -11.19 -61.70
C PRO A 126 51.25 -11.52 -60.83
N ASN A 127 52.36 -11.93 -61.45
CA ASN A 127 53.67 -11.82 -60.82
C ASN A 127 54.20 -10.41 -61.05
N GLU A 128 54.88 -9.83 -60.05
CA GLU A 128 55.57 -8.53 -60.19
C GLU A 128 56.57 -8.51 -61.36
N ASP A 129 57.05 -9.69 -61.74
CA ASP A 129 57.99 -9.92 -62.85
C ASP A 129 57.34 -10.00 -64.25
N ASN A 130 56.03 -9.81 -64.39
CA ASN A 130 55.36 -9.87 -65.69
C ASN A 130 55.16 -8.45 -66.28
N PRO A 131 56.03 -7.97 -67.19
CA PRO A 131 56.00 -6.60 -67.70
C PRO A 131 54.75 -6.27 -68.55
N ILE A 132 53.92 -7.28 -68.86
CA ILE A 132 52.70 -7.14 -69.68
C ILE A 132 51.43 -6.97 -68.80
N ALA A 133 51.54 -7.07 -67.48
CA ALA A 133 50.38 -6.97 -66.58
C ALA A 133 49.69 -5.61 -66.68
N THR A 134 48.40 -5.61 -67.02
CA THR A 134 47.60 -4.38 -67.13
C THR A 134 47.36 -3.77 -65.75
N VAL A 135 46.98 -2.48 -65.69
CA VAL A 135 46.55 -1.82 -64.44
C VAL A 135 45.43 -2.58 -63.74
N LYS A 136 44.58 -3.29 -64.50
CA LYS A 136 43.50 -4.11 -63.99
C LYS A 136 44.02 -5.38 -63.31
N ASP A 137 45.04 -6.01 -63.88
CA ASP A 137 45.68 -7.21 -63.34
C ASP A 137 46.41 -6.87 -62.04
N ARG A 138 47.12 -5.74 -61.97
CA ARG A 138 47.75 -5.26 -60.73
C ARG A 138 46.73 -5.01 -59.61
N LYS A 139 45.56 -4.44 -59.95
CA LYS A 139 44.46 -4.29 -58.98
C LYS A 139 43.91 -5.64 -58.53
N ASN A 140 43.79 -6.61 -59.43
CA ASN A 140 43.37 -7.98 -59.09
C ASN A 140 44.39 -8.67 -58.16
N ALA A 141 45.70 -8.52 -58.39
CA ALA A 141 46.72 -9.01 -57.47
C ALA A 141 46.55 -8.41 -56.07
N HIS A 142 46.41 -7.08 -55.98
CA HIS A 142 46.22 -6.40 -54.70
C HIS A 142 44.93 -6.85 -53.98
N TYR A 143 43.87 -7.21 -54.72
CA TYR A 143 42.67 -7.81 -54.14
C TYR A 143 42.96 -9.17 -53.51
N LEU A 144 43.63 -10.05 -54.24
CA LEU A 144 43.95 -11.40 -53.79
C LEU A 144 44.95 -11.39 -52.62
N GLU A 145 45.92 -10.47 -52.63
CA GLU A 145 46.88 -10.29 -51.54
C GLU A 145 46.21 -9.82 -50.25
N ARG A 146 45.25 -8.88 -50.33
CA ARG A 146 44.48 -8.45 -49.17
C ARG A 146 43.58 -9.57 -48.64
N LEU A 147 42.95 -10.36 -49.52
CA LEU A 147 42.18 -11.54 -49.12
C LEU A 147 43.04 -12.58 -48.41
N ASP A 148 44.22 -12.86 -48.94
CA ASP A 148 45.19 -13.76 -48.32
C ASP A 148 45.65 -13.24 -46.95
N HIS A 149 45.85 -11.93 -46.82
CA HIS A 149 46.15 -11.31 -45.53
C HIS A 149 44.99 -11.46 -44.53
N GLN A 150 43.74 -11.27 -44.98
CA GLN A 150 42.55 -11.42 -44.13
C GLN A 150 42.32 -12.88 -43.72
N ASP A 151 42.48 -13.84 -44.65
CA ASP A 151 42.43 -15.28 -44.35
C ASP A 151 43.49 -15.65 -43.32
N LYS A 152 44.74 -15.20 -43.50
CA LYS A 152 45.84 -15.40 -42.53
C LYS A 152 45.52 -14.79 -41.16
N LEU A 153 44.91 -13.60 -41.12
CA LEU A 153 44.53 -12.94 -39.87
C LEU A 153 43.43 -13.72 -39.13
N ILE A 154 42.37 -14.12 -39.83
CA ILE A 154 41.25 -14.87 -39.23
C ILE A 154 41.73 -16.26 -38.77
N ARG A 155 42.54 -16.95 -39.58
CA ARG A 155 43.18 -18.21 -39.17
C ARG A 155 44.03 -18.04 -37.92
N ARG A 156 44.81 -16.96 -37.83
CA ARG A 156 45.61 -16.66 -36.63
C ARG A 156 44.71 -16.45 -35.41
N LYS A 157 43.62 -15.67 -35.53
CA LYS A 157 42.64 -15.47 -34.45
C LYS A 157 42.02 -16.79 -33.98
N ILE A 158 41.67 -17.69 -34.92
CA ILE A 158 41.16 -19.02 -34.57
C ILE A 158 42.24 -19.81 -33.84
N SER A 159 43.48 -19.86 -34.34
CA SER A 159 44.56 -20.57 -33.68
C SER A 159 44.83 -20.04 -32.27
N GLU A 160 44.80 -18.72 -32.07
CA GLU A 160 44.92 -18.08 -30.76
C GLU A 160 43.74 -18.44 -29.84
N ALA A 161 42.51 -18.46 -30.36
CA ALA A 161 41.33 -18.85 -29.61
C ALA A 161 41.32 -20.34 -29.23
N ILE A 162 41.78 -21.22 -30.13
CA ILE A 162 41.99 -22.65 -29.86
C ILE A 162 43.01 -22.82 -28.74
N ALA A 163 44.18 -22.17 -28.84
CA ALA A 163 45.22 -22.26 -27.82
C ALA A 163 44.73 -21.73 -26.45
N ALA A 164 43.95 -20.65 -26.44
CA ALA A 164 43.35 -20.12 -25.21
C ALA A 164 42.31 -21.08 -24.62
N TYR A 165 41.49 -21.73 -25.45
CA TYR A 165 40.52 -22.72 -25.02
C TYR A 165 41.17 -24.00 -24.51
N GLU A 166 42.19 -24.52 -25.19
CA GLU A 166 42.96 -25.69 -24.75
C GLU A 166 43.64 -25.42 -23.41
N LYS A 167 44.28 -24.26 -23.26
CA LYS A 167 44.86 -23.83 -21.99
C LYS A 167 43.82 -23.74 -20.87
N ALA A 168 42.64 -23.18 -21.14
CA ALA A 168 41.56 -23.09 -20.15
C ALA A 168 40.99 -24.47 -19.78
N CYS A 169 40.93 -25.42 -20.73
CA CYS A 169 40.60 -26.82 -20.44
C CYS A 169 41.63 -27.45 -19.50
N GLU A 170 42.92 -27.33 -19.81
CA GLU A 170 44.01 -27.90 -18.99
C GLU A 170 44.00 -27.31 -17.56
N GLU A 171 43.82 -25.99 -17.43
CA GLU A 171 43.77 -25.32 -16.13
C GLU A 171 42.53 -25.67 -15.30
N ARG A 172 41.39 -25.93 -15.95
CA ARG A 172 40.17 -26.41 -15.29
C ARG A 172 40.31 -27.87 -14.86
N ASP A 173 40.74 -28.74 -15.76
CA ASP A 173 40.81 -30.19 -15.52
C ASP A 173 41.95 -30.55 -14.54
N GLY A 174 43.01 -29.75 -14.50
CA GLY A 174 44.09 -29.85 -13.51
C GLY A 174 43.76 -29.22 -12.16
N ASN A 175 42.62 -28.53 -12.01
CA ASN A 175 42.28 -27.86 -10.76
C ASN A 175 41.74 -28.85 -9.72
N THR A 176 42.46 -28.96 -8.59
CA THR A 176 42.04 -29.76 -7.43
C THR A 176 41.45 -28.90 -6.30
N ASP A 177 41.47 -27.57 -6.45
CA ASP A 177 40.98 -26.63 -5.44
C ASP A 177 39.53 -26.21 -5.73
N PRO A 178 38.55 -26.62 -4.89
CA PRO A 178 37.14 -26.30 -5.09
C PRO A 178 36.85 -24.79 -4.99
N LYS A 179 37.71 -24.00 -4.32
CA LYS A 179 37.51 -22.54 -4.23
C LYS A 179 37.84 -21.82 -5.54
N LYS A 180 38.68 -22.42 -6.39
CA LYS A 180 39.05 -21.87 -7.70
C LYS A 180 38.18 -22.38 -8.84
N ASP A 181 37.37 -23.41 -8.58
CA ASP A 181 36.59 -24.10 -9.59
C ASP A 181 35.63 -23.17 -10.35
N ALA A 182 34.92 -22.31 -9.62
CA ALA A 182 34.04 -21.32 -10.22
C ALA A 182 34.77 -20.34 -11.16
N PHE A 183 35.98 -19.91 -10.79
CA PHE A 183 36.77 -19.00 -11.62
C PHE A 183 37.31 -19.69 -12.87
N ARG A 184 37.78 -20.94 -12.74
CA ARG A 184 38.26 -21.74 -13.89
C ARG A 184 37.13 -22.10 -14.85
N ASN A 185 35.93 -22.40 -14.33
CA ASN A 185 34.74 -22.63 -15.15
C ASN A 185 34.32 -21.38 -15.93
N ARG A 186 34.46 -20.19 -15.33
CA ARG A 186 34.23 -18.93 -16.03
C ARG A 186 35.26 -18.69 -17.14
N GLU A 187 36.55 -18.86 -16.87
CA GLU A 187 37.61 -18.70 -17.87
C GLU A 187 37.44 -19.69 -19.04
N TYR A 188 37.08 -20.94 -18.75
CA TYR A 188 36.72 -21.94 -19.74
C TYR A 188 35.54 -21.49 -20.62
N PHE A 189 34.48 -20.97 -20.00
CA PHE A 189 33.30 -20.50 -20.73
C PHE A 189 33.61 -19.29 -21.61
N GLU A 190 34.37 -18.32 -21.10
CA GLU A 190 34.81 -17.16 -21.88
C GLU A 190 35.71 -17.58 -23.07
N ALA A 191 36.63 -18.53 -22.87
CA ALA A 191 37.46 -19.06 -23.95
C ALA A 191 36.64 -19.84 -24.98
N SER A 192 35.62 -20.59 -24.55
CA SER A 192 34.67 -21.30 -25.42
C SER A 192 33.88 -20.33 -26.32
N ILE A 193 33.35 -19.25 -25.73
CA ILE A 193 32.65 -18.21 -26.49
C ILE A 193 33.58 -17.57 -27.53
N ARG A 194 34.82 -17.23 -27.15
CA ARG A 194 35.80 -16.64 -28.08
C ARG A 194 36.13 -17.58 -29.24
N LEU A 195 36.29 -18.87 -28.97
CA LEU A 195 36.52 -19.88 -30.01
C LEU A 195 35.31 -20.02 -30.93
N SER A 196 34.11 -20.06 -30.37
CA SER A 196 32.86 -20.11 -31.14
C SER A 196 32.74 -18.90 -32.08
N HIS A 197 32.98 -17.69 -31.55
CA HIS A 197 32.99 -16.47 -32.35
C HIS A 197 34.03 -16.49 -33.47
N ALA A 198 35.28 -16.83 -33.16
CA ALA A 198 36.35 -16.90 -34.16
C ALA A 198 36.06 -17.94 -35.26
N SER A 199 35.49 -19.09 -34.87
CA SER A 199 35.07 -20.12 -35.82
C SER A 199 33.91 -19.66 -36.70
N GLN A 200 32.95 -18.93 -36.13
CA GLN A 200 31.80 -18.41 -36.85
C GLN A 200 32.23 -17.31 -37.83
N GLU A 201 33.12 -16.39 -37.43
CA GLU A 201 33.70 -15.37 -38.31
C GLU A 201 34.37 -16.01 -39.53
N TYR A 202 35.14 -17.08 -39.33
CA TYR A 202 35.79 -17.79 -40.44
C TYR A 202 34.81 -18.54 -41.33
N ALA A 203 33.76 -19.14 -40.76
CA ALA A 203 32.71 -19.78 -41.52
C ALA A 203 31.98 -18.77 -42.42
N PHE A 204 31.69 -17.57 -41.91
CA PHE A 204 31.12 -16.48 -42.71
C PHE A 204 32.08 -15.99 -43.79
N PHE A 205 33.34 -15.76 -43.45
CA PHE A 205 34.36 -15.38 -44.43
C PHE A 205 34.47 -16.39 -45.58
N GLN A 206 34.41 -17.70 -45.27
CA GLN A 206 34.48 -18.75 -46.27
C GLN A 206 33.19 -18.89 -47.08
N ALA A 207 32.02 -18.67 -46.46
CA ALA A 207 30.74 -18.61 -47.15
C ALA A 207 30.70 -17.44 -48.15
N ASP A 208 31.13 -16.25 -47.74
CA ASP A 208 31.20 -15.06 -48.59
C ASP A 208 32.16 -15.29 -49.77
N LEU A 209 33.31 -15.93 -49.54
CA LEU A 209 34.24 -16.30 -50.62
C LEU A 209 33.64 -17.30 -51.61
N ASN A 210 32.84 -18.26 -51.14
CA ASN A 210 32.16 -19.22 -51.99
C ASN A 210 31.04 -18.54 -52.79
N GLU A 211 30.23 -17.69 -52.16
CA GLU A 211 29.20 -16.91 -52.84
C GLU A 211 29.81 -15.99 -53.91
N LEU A 212 30.92 -15.32 -53.58
CA LEU A 212 31.68 -14.53 -54.53
C LEU A 212 32.31 -15.37 -55.64
N ARG A 213 32.58 -16.67 -55.46
CA ARG A 213 33.03 -17.56 -56.54
C ARG A 213 31.89 -18.03 -57.42
N ASP A 214 30.74 -18.31 -56.82
CA ASP A 214 29.56 -18.91 -57.45
C ASP A 214 28.67 -17.88 -58.15
N LEU A 215 28.90 -16.58 -57.94
CA LEU A 215 28.25 -15.51 -58.68
C LEU A 215 28.39 -15.76 -60.20
N PRO A 216 27.29 -15.74 -60.97
CA PRO A 216 27.36 -15.92 -62.41
C PRO A 216 28.23 -14.81 -63.03
N LYS A 217 28.87 -15.08 -64.17
CA LYS A 217 29.62 -14.07 -64.93
C LYS A 217 28.64 -13.05 -65.53
N LEU A 218 28.08 -12.17 -64.71
CA LEU A 218 27.18 -11.11 -65.15
C LEU A 218 27.96 -10.06 -65.95
N THR A 219 27.35 -9.55 -67.01
CA THR A 219 27.91 -8.42 -67.73
C THR A 219 27.91 -7.16 -66.84
N ARG A 220 28.75 -6.18 -67.16
CA ARG A 220 28.90 -4.95 -66.36
C ARG A 220 27.58 -4.18 -66.22
N ASP A 221 26.71 -4.26 -67.21
CA ASP A 221 25.42 -3.58 -67.22
C ASP A 221 24.37 -4.34 -66.40
N ASP A 222 24.39 -5.68 -66.44
CA ASP A 222 23.51 -6.51 -65.62
C ASP A 222 23.83 -6.37 -64.13
N MET A 223 25.12 -6.31 -63.75
CA MET A 223 25.50 -6.05 -62.37
C MET A 223 25.12 -4.65 -61.89
N ARG A 224 25.29 -3.61 -62.73
CA ARG A 224 24.84 -2.26 -62.36
C ARG A 224 23.34 -2.22 -62.06
N ARG A 225 22.53 -2.92 -62.88
CA ARG A 225 21.07 -3.05 -62.66
C ARG A 225 20.76 -3.86 -61.40
N PHE A 226 21.47 -4.94 -61.16
CA PHE A 226 21.30 -5.77 -59.97
C PHE A 226 21.58 -4.98 -58.69
N PHE A 227 22.74 -4.31 -58.59
CA PHE A 227 23.09 -3.52 -57.40
C PHE A 227 22.21 -2.28 -57.20
N THR A 228 21.71 -1.64 -58.27
CA THR A 228 20.76 -0.53 -58.12
C THR A 228 19.39 -0.99 -57.64
N ASN A 229 18.90 -2.13 -58.14
CA ASN A 229 17.64 -2.71 -57.70
C ASN A 229 17.72 -3.24 -56.26
N VAL A 230 18.81 -3.93 -55.89
CA VAL A 230 19.02 -4.41 -54.50
C VAL A 230 19.06 -3.24 -53.52
N LYS A 231 19.77 -2.16 -53.85
CA LYS A 231 19.87 -0.97 -52.98
C LYS A 231 18.55 -0.18 -52.89
N ALA A 232 17.70 -0.26 -53.91
CA ALA A 232 16.35 0.29 -53.88
C ALA A 232 15.41 -0.59 -53.02
N GLN A 233 15.55 -1.92 -53.13
CA GLN A 233 14.79 -2.88 -52.33
C GLN A 233 15.14 -2.79 -50.84
N GLU A 234 16.43 -2.73 -50.48
CA GLU A 234 16.85 -2.52 -49.08
C GLU A 234 16.31 -1.23 -48.46
N ARG A 235 16.17 -0.17 -49.25
CA ARG A 235 15.57 1.09 -48.78
C ARG A 235 14.07 0.92 -48.49
N LEU A 236 13.40 0.11 -49.32
CA LEU A 236 12.00 -0.24 -49.12
C LEU A 236 11.85 -1.12 -47.86
N ASP A 237 12.67 -2.16 -47.74
CA ASP A 237 12.62 -3.10 -46.61
C ASP A 237 12.96 -2.41 -45.29
N ARG A 238 13.92 -1.46 -45.27
CA ARG A 238 14.18 -0.63 -44.07
C ARG A 238 13.00 0.29 -43.74
N ALA A 239 12.33 0.85 -44.74
CA ALA A 239 11.15 1.70 -44.51
C ALA A 239 9.95 0.89 -44.00
N GLU A 240 9.79 -0.35 -44.47
CA GLU A 240 8.78 -1.29 -43.99
C GLU A 240 9.10 -1.77 -42.57
N ALA A 241 10.35 -2.18 -42.30
CA ALA A 241 10.79 -2.57 -40.97
C ALA A 241 10.54 -1.43 -39.96
N ASN A 242 10.96 -0.20 -40.27
CA ASN A 242 10.74 0.95 -39.39
C ASN A 242 9.25 1.28 -39.21
N ASN A 243 8.41 1.08 -40.25
CA ASN A 243 6.95 1.21 -40.13
C ASN A 243 6.33 0.13 -39.23
N THR A 244 6.78 -1.11 -39.32
CA THR A 244 6.28 -2.19 -38.46
C THR A 244 6.66 -1.94 -37.00
N THR A 245 7.90 -1.50 -36.72
CA THR A 245 8.32 -1.13 -35.36
C THR A 245 7.51 0.06 -34.83
N MET A 246 7.26 1.08 -35.65
CA MET A 246 6.40 2.20 -35.23
C MET A 246 4.97 1.76 -34.96
N ARG A 247 4.39 0.88 -35.79
CA ARG A 247 3.03 0.34 -35.57
C ARG A 247 2.96 -0.46 -34.28
N GLU A 248 3.97 -1.26 -33.97
CA GLU A 248 4.01 -2.05 -32.74
C GLU A 248 4.17 -1.16 -31.50
N LYS A 249 5.04 -0.15 -31.54
CA LYS A 249 5.13 0.88 -30.48
C LYS A 249 3.79 1.59 -30.28
N LEU A 250 3.09 1.95 -31.36
CA LEU A 250 1.76 2.56 -31.30
C LEU A 250 0.71 1.61 -30.72
N ARG A 251 0.81 0.30 -30.98
CA ARG A 251 -0.06 -0.73 -30.41
C ARG A 251 0.20 -0.89 -28.91
N GLN A 252 1.46 -0.95 -28.49
CA GLN A 252 1.86 -1.00 -27.07
C GLN A 252 1.37 0.24 -26.32
N SER A 253 1.62 1.45 -26.83
CA SER A 253 1.13 2.68 -26.18
C SER A 253 -0.41 2.72 -26.11
N ARG A 254 -1.13 2.15 -27.08
CA ARG A 254 -2.60 2.06 -27.00
C ARG A 254 -3.08 1.11 -25.90
N LEU A 255 -2.42 -0.02 -25.72
CA LEU A 255 -2.73 -0.97 -24.64
C LEU A 255 -2.43 -0.37 -23.27
N GLU A 256 -1.29 0.32 -23.14
CA GLU A 256 -0.91 1.02 -21.92
C GLU A 256 -1.92 2.12 -21.55
N ILE A 257 -2.38 2.91 -22.53
CA ILE A 257 -3.46 3.90 -22.32
C ILE A 257 -4.77 3.22 -21.87
N GLN A 258 -5.09 2.04 -22.39
CA GLN A 258 -6.28 1.30 -21.94
C GLN A 258 -6.13 0.80 -20.50
N HIS A 259 -4.95 0.28 -20.15
CA HIS A 259 -4.64 -0.15 -18.79
C HIS A 259 -4.78 1.01 -17.79
N LEU A 260 -4.13 2.15 -18.09
CA LEU A 260 -4.21 3.35 -17.24
C LEU A 260 -5.64 3.90 -17.12
N ARG A 261 -6.49 3.74 -18.13
CA ARG A 261 -7.91 4.10 -18.04
C ARG A 261 -8.67 3.17 -17.10
N PHE A 262 -8.43 1.86 -17.20
CA PHE A 262 -9.05 0.88 -16.32
C PHE A 262 -8.67 1.14 -14.86
N GLU A 263 -7.38 1.34 -14.60
CA GLU A 263 -6.86 1.64 -13.26
C GLU A 263 -7.44 2.94 -12.70
N ARG A 264 -7.57 3.99 -13.52
CA ARG A 264 -8.23 5.23 -13.12
C ARG A 264 -9.72 5.04 -12.80
N ASP A 265 -10.43 4.23 -13.58
CA ASP A 265 -11.86 3.96 -13.33
C ASP A 265 -12.07 3.06 -12.10
N GLU A 266 -11.09 2.23 -11.75
CA GLU A 266 -11.04 1.46 -10.50
C GLU A 266 -10.78 2.38 -9.29
N LEU A 267 -9.73 3.20 -9.35
CA LEU A 267 -9.42 4.20 -8.32
C LEU A 267 -10.57 5.20 -8.11
N SER A 268 -11.29 5.56 -9.17
CA SER A 268 -12.47 6.43 -9.05
C SER A 268 -13.63 5.75 -8.34
N ARG A 269 -13.79 4.43 -8.48
CA ARG A 269 -14.80 3.67 -7.72
C ARG A 269 -14.41 3.55 -6.26
N ASP A 270 -13.14 3.27 -5.98
CA ASP A 270 -12.62 3.18 -4.62
C ASP A 270 -12.72 4.52 -3.88
N ALA A 271 -12.45 5.64 -4.57
CA ALA A 271 -12.64 6.97 -4.03
C ALA A 271 -14.12 7.25 -3.66
N GLY A 272 -15.07 6.80 -4.50
CA GLY A 272 -16.49 6.87 -4.19
C GLY A 272 -16.88 6.06 -2.95
N ALA A 273 -16.40 4.81 -2.86
CA ALA A 273 -16.65 3.96 -1.70
C ALA A 273 -16.04 4.52 -0.40
N LEU A 274 -14.86 5.13 -0.48
CA LEU A 274 -14.23 5.81 0.66
C LEU A 274 -15.02 7.05 1.10
N GLN A 275 -15.62 7.78 0.17
CA GLN A 275 -16.47 8.91 0.51
C GLN A 275 -17.75 8.46 1.21
N GLU A 276 -18.42 7.42 0.72
CA GLU A 276 -19.59 6.83 1.39
C GLU A 276 -19.24 6.33 2.81
N LEU A 277 -18.08 5.68 2.97
CA LEU A 277 -17.61 5.25 4.27
C LEU A 277 -17.34 6.44 5.21
N SER A 278 -16.75 7.52 4.70
CA SER A 278 -16.53 8.75 5.46
C SER A 278 -17.84 9.37 5.93
N GLU A 279 -18.85 9.44 5.06
CA GLU A 279 -20.18 9.94 5.40
C GLU A 279 -20.86 9.06 6.47
N HIS A 280 -20.73 7.73 6.36
CA HIS A 280 -21.25 6.80 7.35
C HIS A 280 -20.53 6.93 8.71
N VAL A 281 -19.21 7.09 8.73
CA VAL A 281 -18.45 7.35 9.97
C VAL A 281 -18.85 8.67 10.60
N ALA A 282 -19.04 9.73 9.80
CA ALA A 282 -19.52 11.02 10.31
C ALA A 282 -20.92 10.91 10.92
N TYR A 283 -21.82 10.15 10.28
CA TYR A 283 -23.15 9.87 10.84
C TYR A 283 -23.08 9.10 12.16
N GLN A 284 -22.23 8.06 12.25
CA GLN A 284 -22.04 7.31 13.50
C GLN A 284 -21.47 8.18 14.62
N ALA A 285 -20.51 9.06 14.31
CA ALA A 285 -19.94 10.00 15.28
C ALA A 285 -21.03 10.95 15.82
N HIS A 286 -21.87 11.51 14.94
CA HIS A 286 -22.98 12.36 15.35
C HIS A 286 -23.99 11.60 16.25
N LEU A 287 -24.30 10.34 15.92
CA LEU A 287 -25.18 9.50 16.73
C LEU A 287 -24.59 9.23 18.13
N LEU A 288 -23.28 8.98 18.22
CA LEU A 288 -22.58 8.82 19.49
C LEU A 288 -22.64 10.10 20.32
N THR A 289 -22.41 11.27 19.73
CA THR A 289 -22.55 12.56 20.42
C THR A 289 -23.96 12.76 20.97
N HIS A 290 -24.99 12.43 20.18
CA HIS A 290 -26.38 12.52 20.63
C HIS A 290 -26.66 11.56 21.81
N LYS A 291 -26.20 10.30 21.72
CA LYS A 291 -26.35 9.33 22.81
C LYS A 291 -25.61 9.76 24.07
N SER A 292 -24.41 10.32 23.95
CA SER A 292 -23.67 10.89 25.10
C SER A 292 -24.49 11.98 25.79
N SER A 293 -25.07 12.91 25.02
CA SER A 293 -25.95 13.95 25.58
C SER A 293 -27.22 13.38 26.25
N GLN A 294 -27.72 12.23 25.81
CA GLN A 294 -28.83 11.55 26.51
C GLN A 294 -28.37 10.93 27.83
N ILE A 295 -27.16 10.35 27.87
CA ILE A 295 -26.57 9.81 29.10
C ILE A 295 -26.36 10.93 30.13
N ASP A 296 -25.85 12.09 29.71
CA ASP A 296 -25.67 13.24 30.60
C ASP A 296 -27.01 13.68 31.22
N ARG A 297 -28.08 13.76 30.41
CA ARG A 297 -29.43 14.06 30.90
C ARG A 297 -29.98 13.01 31.86
N LEU A 298 -29.74 11.73 31.58
CA LEU A 298 -30.14 10.66 32.50
C LEU A 298 -29.35 10.74 33.82
N SER A 299 -28.07 11.12 33.77
CA SER A 299 -27.26 11.33 34.96
C SER A 299 -27.82 12.47 35.83
N GLU A 300 -28.22 13.60 35.22
CA GLU A 300 -28.89 14.70 35.92
C GLU A 300 -30.21 14.25 36.58
N HIS A 301 -31.01 13.44 35.87
CA HIS A 301 -32.23 12.88 36.43
C HIS A 301 -31.95 11.95 37.62
N THR A 302 -30.92 11.10 37.55
CA THR A 302 -30.52 10.23 38.66
C THR A 302 -30.12 11.06 39.88
N GLN A 303 -29.31 12.12 39.70
CA GLN A 303 -28.94 13.02 40.80
C GLN A 303 -30.15 13.70 41.43
N TYR A 304 -31.14 14.10 40.61
CA TYR A 304 -32.40 14.66 41.12
C TYR A 304 -33.19 13.65 41.97
N VAL A 305 -33.29 12.39 41.51
CA VAL A 305 -33.95 11.32 42.26
C VAL A 305 -33.23 11.03 43.58
N GLU A 306 -31.90 11.00 43.58
CA GLU A 306 -31.10 10.85 44.81
C GLU A 306 -31.36 11.99 45.80
N HIS A 307 -31.40 13.24 45.33
CA HIS A 307 -31.73 14.39 46.17
C HIS A 307 -33.14 14.31 46.75
N LEU A 308 -34.12 13.86 45.94
CA LEU A 308 -35.49 13.66 46.40
C LEU A 308 -35.57 12.56 47.47
N ASN A 309 -34.91 11.42 47.25
CA ASN A 309 -34.83 10.33 48.22
C ASN A 309 -34.19 10.78 49.53
N GLU A 310 -33.11 11.57 49.47
CA GLU A 310 -32.46 12.11 50.66
C GLU A 310 -33.37 13.10 51.41
N THR A 311 -34.15 13.90 50.68
CA THR A 311 -35.15 14.79 51.28
C THR A 311 -36.26 14.00 51.98
N LEU A 312 -36.81 12.98 51.30
CA LEU A 312 -37.80 12.08 51.89
C LEU A 312 -37.27 11.36 53.13
N ARG A 313 -35.99 10.93 53.10
CA ARG A 313 -35.33 10.30 54.25
C ARG A 313 -35.24 11.26 55.43
N ARG A 314 -34.86 12.52 55.19
CA ARG A 314 -34.83 13.57 56.22
C ARG A 314 -36.22 13.83 56.80
N ASP A 315 -37.23 13.96 55.96
CA ASP A 315 -38.61 14.20 56.39
C ASP A 315 -39.15 13.02 57.20
N TYR A 316 -38.88 11.79 56.77
CA TYR A 316 -39.23 10.57 57.50
C TYR A 316 -38.60 10.55 58.89
N ILE A 317 -37.30 10.84 59.00
CA ILE A 317 -36.59 10.92 60.29
C ILE A 317 -37.24 11.99 61.18
N ALA A 318 -37.56 13.16 60.63
CA ALA A 318 -38.20 14.23 61.38
C ALA A 318 -39.57 13.81 61.93
N VAL A 319 -40.37 13.07 61.14
CA VAL A 319 -41.65 12.51 61.57
C VAL A 319 -41.43 11.49 62.69
N CYS A 320 -40.48 10.56 62.54
CA CYS A 320 -40.13 9.61 63.60
C CYS A 320 -39.75 10.33 64.90
N ASP A 321 -38.93 11.37 64.86
CA ASP A 321 -38.55 12.15 66.04
C ASP A 321 -39.75 12.87 66.70
N THR A 322 -40.71 13.34 65.90
CA THR A 322 -41.94 13.92 66.45
C THR A 322 -42.82 12.86 67.13
N LEU A 323 -42.90 11.67 66.55
CA LEU A 323 -43.65 10.55 67.13
C LEU A 323 -43.01 10.07 68.43
N VAL A 324 -41.68 9.95 68.49
CA VAL A 324 -40.95 9.62 69.73
C VAL A 324 -41.26 10.63 70.82
N ARG A 325 -41.16 11.93 70.53
CA ARG A 325 -41.50 12.99 71.50
C ARG A 325 -42.97 12.95 71.93
N HIS A 326 -43.87 12.59 71.03
CA HIS A 326 -45.28 12.43 71.37
C HIS A 326 -45.50 11.25 72.33
N ASN A 327 -44.86 10.11 72.06
CA ASN A 327 -44.88 8.95 72.95
C ASN A 327 -44.31 9.29 74.33
N GLU A 328 -43.18 9.98 74.40
CA GLU A 328 -42.61 10.45 75.68
C GLU A 328 -43.60 11.33 76.45
N HIS A 329 -44.34 12.21 75.76
CA HIS A 329 -45.37 13.05 76.38
C HIS A 329 -46.58 12.22 76.85
N VAL A 330 -46.99 11.21 76.08
CA VAL A 330 -48.03 10.25 76.49
C VAL A 330 -47.59 9.50 77.74
N ASP A 331 -46.35 9.03 77.80
CA ASP A 331 -45.79 8.35 78.97
C ASP A 331 -45.77 9.26 80.20
N GLN A 332 -45.40 10.55 80.02
CA GLN A 332 -45.48 11.54 81.09
C GLN A 332 -46.92 11.77 81.58
N LEU A 333 -47.88 11.89 80.66
CA LEU A 333 -49.30 12.01 81.00
C LEU A 333 -49.79 10.77 81.75
N ASN A 334 -49.40 9.58 81.30
CA ASN A 334 -49.76 8.33 81.94
C ASN A 334 -49.16 8.25 83.35
N GLY A 335 -47.89 8.62 83.52
CA GLY A 335 -47.25 8.73 84.84
C GLY A 335 -47.92 9.78 85.74
N ASN A 336 -48.40 10.90 85.19
CA ASN A 336 -49.18 11.90 85.93
C ASN A 336 -50.55 11.37 86.35
N LEU A 337 -51.23 10.64 85.45
CA LEU A 337 -52.51 10.00 85.72
C LEU A 337 -52.34 8.95 86.83
N GLN A 338 -51.32 8.10 86.73
CA GLN A 338 -51.01 7.09 87.73
C GLN A 338 -50.72 7.71 89.10
N ARG A 339 -49.97 8.82 89.14
CA ARG A 339 -49.76 9.62 90.36
C ARG A 339 -51.06 10.21 90.92
N ARG A 340 -51.95 10.72 90.07
CA ARG A 340 -53.28 11.18 90.50
C ARG A 340 -54.16 10.05 91.00
N MET A 341 -54.10 8.87 90.36
CA MET A 341 -54.81 7.68 90.82
C MET A 341 -54.28 7.22 92.18
N THR A 342 -52.96 7.22 92.39
CA THR A 342 -52.38 6.91 93.71
C THR A 342 -52.74 7.97 94.74
N PHE A 343 -52.77 9.25 94.37
CA PHE A 343 -53.26 10.32 95.25
C PHE A 343 -54.73 10.11 95.63
N CYS A 344 -55.61 9.84 94.67
CA CYS A 344 -57.01 9.54 94.91
C CYS A 344 -57.20 8.25 95.73
N ALA A 345 -56.37 7.23 95.51
CA ALA A 345 -56.38 6.01 96.31
C ALA A 345 -55.97 6.30 97.76
N ASN A 346 -54.94 7.12 97.98
CA ASN A 346 -54.51 7.56 99.30
C ASN A 346 -55.55 8.45 99.99
N GLU A 347 -56.20 9.33 99.24
CA GLU A 347 -57.31 10.18 99.73
C GLU A 347 -58.53 9.33 100.05
N ASN A 348 -58.87 8.34 99.22
CA ASN A 348 -59.89 7.34 99.52
C ASN A 348 -59.53 6.52 100.75
N GLU A 349 -58.27 6.14 100.95
CA GLU A 349 -57.81 5.48 102.18
C GLU A 349 -57.88 6.43 103.39
N ALA A 350 -57.60 7.72 103.22
CA ALA A 350 -57.79 8.72 104.28
C ALA A 350 -59.27 8.95 104.61
N LEU A 351 -60.13 9.04 103.59
CA LEU A 351 -61.58 9.09 103.71
C LEU A 351 -62.12 7.80 104.34
N LYS A 352 -61.58 6.65 103.99
CA LYS A 352 -61.89 5.35 104.59
C LYS A 352 -61.44 5.30 106.04
N ARG A 353 -60.28 5.83 106.40
CA ARG A 353 -59.89 6.00 107.82
C ARG A 353 -60.80 6.98 108.56
N THR A 354 -61.25 8.04 107.91
CA THR A 354 -62.20 9.01 108.49
C THR A 354 -63.58 8.38 108.65
N LEU A 355 -64.01 7.60 107.67
CA LEU A 355 -65.22 6.79 107.69
C LEU A 355 -65.11 5.66 108.71
N ASP A 356 -63.95 5.03 108.88
CA ASP A 356 -63.69 4.00 109.90
C ASP A 356 -63.64 4.62 111.29
N GLN A 357 -63.17 5.87 111.41
CA GLN A 357 -63.25 6.64 112.64
C GLN A 357 -64.69 7.08 112.94
N GLN A 358 -65.47 7.49 111.94
CA GLN A 358 -66.91 7.72 112.08
C GLN A 358 -67.68 6.43 112.32
N ASN A 359 -67.26 5.31 111.72
CA ASN A 359 -67.80 3.98 111.95
C ASN A 359 -67.39 3.47 113.32
N LYS A 360 -66.26 3.85 113.91
CA LYS A 360 -65.97 3.58 115.33
C LYS A 360 -66.91 4.39 116.24
N ASN A 361 -67.15 5.66 115.90
CA ASN A 361 -68.16 6.47 116.60
C ASN A 361 -69.59 5.91 116.42
N CYS A 362 -69.89 5.33 115.25
CA CYS A 362 -71.17 4.67 114.96
C CYS A 362 -71.23 3.22 115.45
N GLN A 363 -70.12 2.49 115.60
CA GLN A 363 -70.00 1.14 116.18
C GLN A 363 -70.10 1.21 117.70
N SER A 364 -69.73 2.33 118.32
CA SER A 364 -70.17 2.65 119.68
C SER A 364 -71.70 2.85 119.79
N LEU A 365 -72.40 3.11 118.67
CA LEU A 365 -73.87 3.23 118.59
C LEU A 365 -74.56 1.97 117.99
N MET A 366 -73.84 1.15 117.22
CA MET A 366 -74.29 -0.07 116.53
C MET A 366 -73.66 -1.35 117.11
N GLN A 367 -73.08 -1.30 118.32
CA GLN A 367 -72.86 -2.51 119.13
C GLN A 367 -74.18 -3.14 119.64
N TYR A 368 -75.33 -2.64 119.17
CA TYR A 368 -76.66 -3.18 119.45
C TYR A 368 -77.41 -3.69 118.20
N GLY A 369 -76.81 -3.61 117.01
CA GLY A 369 -77.49 -4.00 115.77
C GLY A 369 -76.50 -4.49 114.72
N ASP A 370 -76.53 -5.79 114.47
CA ASP A 370 -76.03 -6.44 113.24
C ASP A 370 -74.68 -7.18 113.33
N GLU A 371 -74.58 -8.06 114.34
CA GLU A 371 -73.97 -9.40 114.18
C GLU A 371 -74.66 -10.27 113.09
N ILE A 372 -75.54 -9.72 112.25
CA ILE A 372 -76.40 -10.49 111.33
C ILE A 372 -76.49 -9.84 109.93
N ASN A 373 -75.38 -9.73 109.18
CA ASN A 373 -75.47 -9.77 107.69
C ASN A 373 -74.14 -9.86 106.89
N GLY A 374 -73.00 -10.17 107.51
CA GLY A 374 -71.68 -10.04 106.89
C GLY A 374 -71.17 -11.18 105.98
N LYS A 375 -72.01 -12.10 105.47
CA LYS A 375 -71.50 -13.27 104.70
C LYS A 375 -72.11 -13.53 103.32
N ALA A 376 -72.88 -12.60 102.74
CA ALA A 376 -73.58 -12.82 101.47
C ALA A 376 -73.00 -12.13 100.22
N ASN A 377 -72.05 -11.19 100.35
CA ASN A 377 -71.60 -10.35 99.21
C ASN A 377 -70.23 -10.72 98.61
N GLU A 378 -69.58 -11.79 99.09
CA GLU A 378 -68.21 -12.15 98.69
C GLU A 378 -68.14 -13.09 97.47
N LEU A 379 -69.25 -13.75 97.10
CA LEU A 379 -69.34 -14.60 95.91
C LEU A 379 -69.75 -13.85 94.62
N GLN A 380 -70.28 -12.63 94.73
CA GLN A 380 -70.78 -11.88 93.58
C GLN A 380 -69.71 -11.05 92.88
N ARG A 381 -68.58 -10.73 93.55
CA ARG A 381 -67.42 -10.04 92.93
C ARG A 381 -66.55 -10.96 92.07
N SER A 382 -66.36 -12.20 92.49
CA SER A 382 -65.49 -13.16 91.79
C SER A 382 -66.02 -13.59 90.40
N VAL A 383 -67.31 -13.42 90.12
CA VAL A 383 -67.91 -13.74 88.80
C VAL A 383 -67.74 -12.59 87.81
N THR A 384 -67.79 -11.34 88.27
CA THR A 384 -67.52 -10.15 87.44
C THR A 384 -66.06 -10.03 87.04
N ASP A 385 -65.13 -10.40 87.91
CA ASP A 385 -63.70 -10.32 87.62
C ASP A 385 -63.29 -11.36 86.54
N LEU A 386 -63.84 -12.58 86.61
CA LEU A 386 -63.64 -13.60 85.57
C LEU A 386 -64.33 -13.28 84.23
N GLN A 387 -65.37 -12.44 84.21
CA GLN A 387 -65.98 -11.95 82.97
C GLN A 387 -65.16 -10.84 82.31
N HIS A 388 -64.38 -10.08 83.08
CA HIS A 388 -63.49 -9.04 82.56
C HIS A 388 -62.22 -9.66 81.97
N ASP A 389 -61.62 -10.63 82.67
CA ASP A 389 -60.45 -11.38 82.19
C ASP A 389 -60.73 -12.10 80.86
N ASN A 390 -61.96 -12.59 80.66
CA ASN A 390 -62.34 -13.26 79.41
C ASN A 390 -62.50 -12.28 78.23
N ALA A 391 -62.93 -11.03 78.48
CA ALA A 391 -63.03 -10.01 77.45
C ALA A 391 -61.65 -9.48 77.03
N ASP A 392 -60.71 -9.35 77.98
CA ASP A 392 -59.33 -8.94 77.70
C ASP A 392 -58.57 -10.03 76.94
N LEU A 393 -58.81 -11.30 77.26
CA LEU A 393 -58.27 -12.44 76.50
C LEU A 393 -58.84 -12.51 75.07
N GLU A 394 -60.13 -12.24 74.87
CA GLU A 394 -60.73 -12.16 73.53
C GLU A 394 -60.14 -11.00 72.71
N HIS A 395 -59.89 -9.84 73.34
CA HIS A 395 -59.27 -8.71 72.67
C HIS A 395 -57.81 -8.98 72.27
N GLY A 396 -57.02 -9.58 73.17
CA GLY A 396 -55.63 -9.96 72.87
C GLY A 396 -55.54 -11.03 71.78
N ASN A 397 -56.51 -11.96 71.72
CA ASN A 397 -56.54 -12.98 70.68
C ASN A 397 -56.90 -12.41 69.29
N MET A 398 -57.75 -11.37 69.24
CA MET A 398 -58.04 -10.64 67.99
C MET A 398 -56.84 -9.82 67.49
N GLU A 399 -56.06 -9.20 68.37
CA GLU A 399 -54.81 -8.51 67.98
C GLU A 399 -53.77 -9.49 67.46
N LEU A 400 -53.57 -10.62 68.14
CA LEU A 400 -52.66 -11.67 67.66
C LEU A 400 -53.09 -12.24 66.31
N GLN A 401 -54.39 -12.44 66.06
CA GLN A 401 -54.87 -12.84 64.74
C GLN A 401 -54.60 -11.78 63.67
N ARG A 402 -54.70 -10.49 64.00
CA ARG A 402 -54.38 -9.39 63.09
C ARG A 402 -52.89 -9.34 62.77
N ASP A 403 -52.04 -9.53 63.76
CA ASP A 403 -50.59 -9.57 63.58
C ASP A 403 -50.16 -10.81 62.77
N ILE A 404 -50.76 -11.98 63.01
CA ILE A 404 -50.54 -13.19 62.21
C ILE A 404 -50.93 -12.94 60.75
N THR A 405 -52.07 -12.27 60.50
CA THR A 405 -52.51 -11.94 59.14
C THR A 405 -51.57 -10.93 58.48
N GLY A 406 -51.08 -9.93 59.23
CA GLY A 406 -50.07 -8.97 58.75
C GLY A 406 -48.73 -9.64 58.42
N LEU A 407 -48.28 -10.60 59.23
CA LEU A 407 -47.08 -11.38 58.98
C LEU A 407 -47.24 -12.31 57.78
N GLN A 408 -48.42 -12.89 57.55
CA GLN A 408 -48.71 -13.69 56.35
C GLN A 408 -48.62 -12.85 55.06
N LEU A 409 -49.14 -11.62 55.06
CA LEU A 409 -48.99 -10.70 53.92
C LEU A 409 -47.52 -10.29 53.67
N ASN A 410 -46.71 -10.18 54.72
CA ASN A 410 -45.27 -9.91 54.58
C ASN A 410 -44.50 -11.12 54.02
N VAL A 411 -44.95 -12.36 54.25
CA VAL A 411 -44.35 -13.57 53.67
C VAL A 411 -44.56 -13.60 52.15
N ASP A 412 -45.73 -13.21 51.66
CA ASP A 412 -45.98 -13.09 50.21
C ASP A 412 -45.11 -12.00 49.58
N GLY A 413 -44.89 -10.88 50.29
CA GLY A 413 -43.96 -9.83 49.88
C GLY A 413 -42.51 -10.31 49.79
N LEU A 414 -42.07 -11.15 50.74
CA LEU A 414 -40.74 -11.77 50.72
C LEU A 414 -40.57 -12.73 49.53
N GLN A 415 -41.60 -13.49 49.17
CA GLN A 415 -41.55 -14.36 47.99
C GLN A 415 -41.42 -13.55 46.69
N SER A 416 -42.11 -12.41 46.58
CA SER A 416 -41.96 -11.51 45.43
C SER A 416 -40.55 -10.93 45.33
N LEU A 417 -39.96 -10.49 46.44
CA LEU A 417 -38.58 -9.97 46.48
C LEU A 417 -37.53 -11.06 46.18
N GLN A 418 -37.83 -12.30 46.54
CA GLN A 418 -36.96 -13.44 46.23
C GLN A 418 -36.99 -13.77 44.73
N GLN A 419 -38.15 -13.68 44.09
CA GLN A 419 -38.26 -13.83 42.64
C GLN A 419 -37.53 -12.71 41.89
N GLU A 420 -37.71 -11.45 42.31
CA GLU A 420 -37.02 -10.30 41.72
C GLU A 420 -35.49 -10.43 41.82
N ASN A 421 -34.97 -10.95 42.94
CA ASN A 421 -33.53 -11.21 43.07
C ASN A 421 -33.01 -12.27 42.10
N GLU A 422 -33.77 -13.33 41.83
CA GLU A 422 -33.35 -14.33 40.86
C GLU A 422 -33.45 -13.80 39.42
N ASP A 423 -34.44 -12.95 39.11
CA ASP A 423 -34.54 -12.28 37.82
C ASP A 423 -33.36 -11.34 37.58
N LEU A 424 -33.00 -10.51 38.58
CA LEU A 424 -31.83 -9.62 38.52
C LEU A 424 -30.51 -10.38 38.39
N LYS A 425 -30.42 -11.57 39.00
CA LYS A 425 -29.25 -12.45 38.91
C LYS A 425 -29.13 -13.06 37.52
N ASN A 426 -30.26 -13.44 36.90
CA ASN A 426 -30.28 -13.91 35.51
C ASN A 426 -29.89 -12.80 34.54
N GLU A 427 -30.41 -11.58 34.74
CA GLU A 427 -30.02 -10.41 33.96
C GLU A 427 -28.51 -10.12 34.09
N ASN A 428 -27.95 -10.20 35.30
CA ASN A 428 -26.50 -10.09 35.50
C ASN A 428 -25.69 -11.14 34.75
N ILE A 429 -26.18 -12.38 34.67
CA ILE A 429 -25.51 -13.45 33.91
C ILE A 429 -25.55 -13.14 32.40
N GLU A 430 -26.66 -12.61 31.88
CA GLU A 430 -26.76 -12.20 30.48
C GLU A 430 -25.85 -11.02 30.17
N LEU A 431 -25.87 -9.97 30.99
CA LEU A 431 -24.97 -8.82 30.87
C LEU A 431 -23.50 -9.24 30.92
N GLN A 432 -23.14 -10.21 31.78
CA GLN A 432 -21.78 -10.74 31.83
C GLN A 432 -21.38 -11.44 30.53
N ARG A 433 -22.28 -12.22 29.91
CA ARG A 433 -22.04 -12.84 28.61
C ARG A 433 -21.86 -11.82 27.49
N ASP A 434 -22.65 -10.75 27.50
CA ASP A 434 -22.53 -9.67 26.53
C ASP A 434 -21.20 -8.92 26.68
N VAL A 435 -20.76 -8.68 27.91
CA VAL A 435 -19.43 -8.10 28.20
C VAL A 435 -18.31 -8.99 27.67
N ASP A 436 -18.39 -10.31 27.90
CA ASP A 436 -17.38 -11.25 27.42
C ASP A 436 -17.36 -11.31 25.88
N TYR A 437 -18.54 -11.33 25.23
CA TYR A 437 -18.65 -11.25 23.78
C TYR A 437 -18.02 -9.97 23.21
N HIS A 438 -18.32 -8.82 23.81
CA HIS A 438 -17.73 -7.55 23.38
C HIS A 438 -16.23 -7.49 23.62
N LYS A 439 -15.73 -8.09 24.68
CA LYS A 439 -14.30 -8.20 24.97
C LYS A 439 -13.56 -9.00 23.90
N ASP A 440 -14.11 -10.14 23.49
CA ASP A 440 -13.56 -10.95 22.40
C ASP A 440 -13.63 -10.22 21.04
N TYR A 441 -14.74 -9.50 20.80
CA TYR A 441 -14.88 -8.69 19.60
C TYR A 441 -13.87 -7.54 19.54
N ILE A 442 -13.65 -6.82 20.64
CA ILE A 442 -12.62 -5.77 20.75
C ILE A 442 -11.25 -6.37 20.47
N LYS A 443 -10.91 -7.52 21.05
CA LYS A 443 -9.64 -8.20 20.79
C LYS A 443 -9.46 -8.56 19.31
N SER A 444 -10.53 -9.02 18.65
CA SER A 444 -10.51 -9.27 17.20
C SER A 444 -10.27 -7.99 16.38
N LEU A 445 -10.85 -6.86 16.80
CA LEU A 445 -10.61 -5.57 16.17
C LEU A 445 -9.17 -5.08 16.41
N GLU A 446 -8.62 -5.24 17.61
CA GLU A 446 -7.22 -4.92 17.92
C GLU A 446 -6.26 -5.69 17.02
N ASP A 447 -6.48 -6.99 16.82
CA ASP A 447 -5.68 -7.82 15.91
C ASP A 447 -5.76 -7.33 14.45
N LYS A 448 -6.94 -6.93 14.00
CA LYS A 448 -7.14 -6.36 12.64
C LYS A 448 -6.43 -5.01 12.48
N VAL A 449 -6.52 -4.14 13.49
CA VAL A 449 -5.83 -2.84 13.50
C VAL A 449 -4.32 -3.03 13.52
N TYR A 450 -3.81 -3.99 14.29
CA TYR A 450 -2.39 -4.31 14.30
C TYR A 450 -1.89 -4.79 12.93
N LYS A 451 -2.63 -5.70 12.27
CA LYS A 451 -2.32 -6.14 10.90
C LYS A 451 -2.35 -4.98 9.91
N ALA A 452 -3.38 -4.13 9.96
CA ALA A 452 -3.47 -2.96 9.09
C ALA A 452 -2.29 -1.99 9.30
N LYS A 453 -1.84 -1.80 10.54
CA LYS A 453 -0.67 -0.98 10.85
C LYS A 453 0.61 -1.55 10.26
N LEU A 454 0.79 -2.87 10.28
CA LEU A 454 1.93 -3.54 9.67
C LEU A 454 1.92 -3.34 8.14
N HIS A 455 0.77 -3.54 7.49
CA HIS A 455 0.60 -3.30 6.06
C HIS A 455 0.92 -1.84 5.69
N LEU A 456 0.49 -0.86 6.49
CA LEU A 456 0.82 0.55 6.27
C LEU A 456 2.33 0.82 6.35
N GLN A 457 3.05 0.15 7.26
CA GLN A 457 4.51 0.27 7.34
C GLN A 457 5.20 -0.31 6.10
N ASP A 458 4.73 -1.43 5.58
CA ASP A 458 5.29 -2.05 4.37
C ASP A 458 5.02 -1.20 3.12
N ILE A 459 3.82 -0.62 3.00
CA ILE A 459 3.50 0.35 1.95
C ILE A 459 4.41 1.58 2.04
N GLN A 460 4.64 2.12 3.25
CA GLN A 460 5.56 3.24 3.43
C GLN A 460 7.00 2.91 3.02
N LYS A 461 7.49 1.70 3.31
CA LYS A 461 8.79 1.23 2.83
C LYS A 461 8.83 1.13 1.32
N ALA A 462 7.81 0.53 0.70
CA ALA A 462 7.72 0.40 -0.76
C ALA A 462 7.70 1.77 -1.46
N ILE A 463 6.95 2.74 -0.92
CA ILE A 463 6.96 4.14 -1.40
C ILE A 463 8.36 4.76 -1.25
N GLY A 464 9.05 4.50 -0.14
CA GLY A 464 10.43 4.95 0.07
C GLY A 464 11.39 4.43 -1.01
N ILE A 465 11.32 3.13 -1.32
CA ILE A 465 12.12 2.49 -2.37
C ILE A 465 11.78 3.08 -3.74
N ALA A 466 10.49 3.18 -4.08
CA ALA A 466 10.02 3.73 -5.35
C ALA A 466 10.46 5.19 -5.56
N ASN A 467 10.48 6.01 -4.50
CA ASN A 467 10.99 7.37 -4.59
C ASN A 467 12.50 7.42 -4.81
N ALA A 468 13.26 6.50 -4.21
CA ALA A 468 14.70 6.41 -4.42
C ALA A 468 15.03 5.98 -5.86
N THR A 469 14.33 5.00 -6.42
CA THR A 469 14.51 4.56 -7.81
C THR A 469 14.09 5.65 -8.80
N ALA A 470 12.96 6.33 -8.56
CA ALA A 470 12.52 7.45 -9.38
C ALA A 470 13.55 8.60 -9.38
N LYS A 471 14.16 8.89 -8.22
CA LYS A 471 15.25 9.88 -8.12
C LYS A 471 16.47 9.46 -8.93
N HIS A 472 16.88 8.19 -8.83
CA HIS A 472 18.00 7.64 -9.60
C HIS A 472 17.77 7.78 -11.11
N HIS A 473 16.60 7.36 -11.61
CA HIS A 473 16.25 7.49 -13.03
C HIS A 473 16.21 8.94 -13.49
N LYS A 474 15.77 9.87 -12.65
CA LYS A 474 15.81 11.30 -12.97
C LYS A 474 17.24 11.81 -13.12
N GLU A 475 18.15 11.41 -12.23
CA GLU A 475 19.57 11.77 -12.30
C GLU A 475 20.24 11.16 -13.55
N GLU A 476 19.89 9.93 -13.90
CA GLU A 476 20.38 9.24 -15.11
C GLU A 476 19.85 9.88 -16.40
N ALA A 477 18.57 10.23 -16.44
CA ALA A 477 17.97 10.94 -17.57
C ALA A 477 18.65 12.31 -17.79
N GLU A 478 18.99 13.02 -16.71
CA GLU A 478 19.71 14.30 -16.82
C GLU A 478 21.15 14.10 -17.34
N LYS A 479 21.85 13.05 -16.90
CA LYS A 479 23.18 12.68 -17.46
C LYS A 479 23.09 12.38 -18.95
N LEU A 480 22.09 11.61 -19.39
CA LEU A 480 21.87 11.29 -20.80
C LEU A 480 21.51 12.55 -21.61
N ARG A 481 20.74 13.47 -21.03
CA ARG A 481 20.41 14.76 -21.65
C ARG A 481 21.66 15.60 -21.91
N ILE A 482 22.55 15.70 -20.92
CA ILE A 482 23.85 16.40 -21.05
C ILE A 482 24.71 15.72 -22.12
N ALA A 483 24.86 14.39 -22.07
CA ALA A 483 25.65 13.67 -23.07
C ALA A 483 25.11 13.84 -24.50
N THR A 484 23.79 13.90 -24.67
CA THR A 484 23.14 14.16 -25.96
C THR A 484 23.43 15.58 -26.44
N GLN A 485 23.43 16.56 -25.53
CA GLN A 485 23.81 17.93 -25.86
C GLN A 485 25.27 18.02 -26.31
N ASP A 486 26.20 17.42 -25.58
CA ASP A 486 27.63 17.40 -25.93
C ASP A 486 27.87 16.73 -27.30
N LEU A 487 27.15 15.63 -27.58
CA LEU A 487 27.20 14.95 -28.88
C LEU A 487 26.68 15.82 -30.03
N ASN A 488 25.60 16.58 -29.81
CA ASN A 488 25.08 17.50 -30.81
C ASN A 488 26.06 18.65 -31.07
N GLU A 489 26.66 19.24 -30.03
CA GLU A 489 27.68 20.28 -30.17
C GLU A 489 28.92 19.76 -30.93
N ALA A 490 29.33 18.52 -30.69
CA ALA A 490 30.40 17.87 -31.43
C ALA A 490 30.02 17.61 -32.91
N LEU A 491 28.76 17.25 -33.17
CA LEU A 491 28.21 17.04 -34.51
C LEU A 491 28.18 18.34 -35.32
N ASP A 492 27.72 19.43 -34.71
CA ASP A 492 27.70 20.77 -35.32
C ASP A 492 29.13 21.21 -35.66
N THR A 493 30.07 21.03 -34.73
CA THR A 493 31.50 21.32 -34.96
C THR A 493 32.07 20.49 -36.12
N ALA A 494 31.73 19.21 -36.21
CA ALA A 494 32.16 18.34 -37.31
C ALA A 494 31.53 18.77 -38.65
N HIS A 495 30.29 19.27 -38.63
CA HIS A 495 29.61 19.80 -39.81
C HIS A 495 30.31 21.06 -40.32
N ASP A 496 30.64 22.00 -39.44
CA ASP A 496 31.38 23.22 -39.75
C ASP A 496 32.76 22.89 -40.36
N GLN A 497 33.47 21.91 -39.78
CA GLN A 497 34.76 21.44 -40.32
C GLN A 497 34.62 20.84 -41.72
N LEU A 498 33.55 20.08 -41.98
CA LEU A 498 33.29 19.47 -43.27
C LEU A 498 32.94 20.53 -44.32
N GLU A 499 32.18 21.56 -43.95
CA GLU A 499 31.90 22.72 -44.81
C GLU A 499 33.19 23.49 -45.14
N GLN A 500 34.07 23.72 -44.15
CA GLN A 500 35.38 24.33 -44.38
C GLN A 500 36.25 23.51 -45.33
N LEU A 501 36.30 22.19 -45.14
CA LEU A 501 37.05 21.28 -46.04
C LEU A 501 36.48 21.29 -47.46
N GLN A 502 35.16 21.34 -47.63
CA GLN A 502 34.54 21.50 -48.94
C GLN A 502 34.93 22.84 -49.60
N LEU A 503 34.95 23.93 -48.83
CA LEU A 503 35.37 25.23 -49.33
C LEU A 503 36.84 25.21 -49.81
N VAL A 504 37.74 24.64 -49.00
CA VAL A 504 39.16 24.47 -49.34
C VAL A 504 39.34 23.59 -50.58
N ASN A 505 38.61 22.48 -50.67
CA ASN A 505 38.68 21.58 -51.81
C ASN A 505 38.18 22.26 -53.10
N ASN A 506 37.07 23.01 -53.02
CA ASN A 506 36.57 23.81 -54.13
C ASN A 506 37.60 24.87 -54.59
N GLN A 507 38.29 25.52 -53.64
CA GLN A 507 39.36 26.46 -53.96
C GLN A 507 40.56 25.76 -54.62
N HIS A 508 40.94 24.57 -54.14
CA HIS A 508 42.00 23.77 -54.74
C HIS A 508 41.65 23.36 -56.18
N MET A 509 40.42 22.93 -56.44
CA MET A 509 39.94 22.60 -57.79
C MET A 509 40.03 23.80 -58.73
N ARG A 510 39.59 25.00 -58.30
CA ARG A 510 39.72 26.24 -59.10
C ARG A 510 41.19 26.59 -59.37
N ASN A 511 42.08 26.41 -58.38
CA ASN A 511 43.51 26.63 -58.56
C ASN A 511 44.12 25.63 -59.55
N GLN A 512 43.69 24.37 -59.50
CA GLN A 512 44.13 23.33 -60.43
C GLN A 512 43.67 23.63 -61.86
N GLU A 513 42.42 24.04 -62.06
CA GLU A 513 41.90 24.50 -63.36
C GLU A 513 42.70 25.70 -63.89
N HIS A 514 43.01 26.66 -63.02
CA HIS A 514 43.84 27.81 -63.38
C HIS A 514 45.25 27.38 -63.83
N GLN A 515 45.91 26.49 -63.09
CA GLN A 515 47.22 25.93 -63.47
C GLN A 515 47.16 25.18 -64.81
N GLN A 516 46.11 24.38 -65.04
CA GLN A 516 45.90 23.69 -66.31
C GLN A 516 45.73 24.69 -67.46
N SER A 517 44.99 25.78 -67.25
CA SER A 517 44.83 26.87 -68.22
C SER A 517 46.15 27.59 -68.53
N VAL A 518 46.97 27.87 -67.51
CA VAL A 518 48.32 28.44 -67.70
C VAL A 518 49.22 27.48 -68.49
N MET A 519 49.22 26.19 -68.15
CA MET A 519 49.96 25.15 -68.87
C MET A 519 49.49 25.01 -70.33
N ALA A 520 48.18 25.11 -70.59
CA ALA A 520 47.63 25.11 -71.94
C ALA A 520 48.13 26.31 -72.76
N ARG A 521 48.06 27.53 -72.20
CA ARG A 521 48.60 28.74 -72.84
C ARG A 521 50.10 28.66 -73.11
N MET A 522 50.88 28.10 -72.17
CA MET A 522 52.32 27.87 -72.39
C MET A 522 52.58 26.85 -73.50
N ARG A 523 51.79 25.77 -73.59
CA ARG A 523 51.91 24.79 -74.68
C ARG A 523 51.56 25.42 -76.03
N GLU A 524 50.53 26.25 -76.08
CA GLU A 524 50.10 26.96 -77.29
C GLU A 524 51.14 28.00 -77.74
N SER A 525 51.68 28.78 -76.79
CA SER A 525 52.82 29.69 -77.04
C SER A 525 54.05 28.94 -77.55
N ASN A 526 54.44 27.83 -76.91
CA ASN A 526 55.53 26.99 -77.39
C ASN A 526 55.27 26.42 -78.78
N LYS A 527 54.03 26.03 -79.09
CA LYS A 527 53.64 25.55 -80.42
C LYS A 527 53.77 26.67 -81.45
N HIS A 528 53.36 27.88 -81.11
CA HIS A 528 53.51 29.07 -81.95
C HIS A 528 54.99 29.37 -82.24
N LEU A 529 55.82 29.45 -81.21
CA LEU A 529 57.27 29.63 -81.34
C LEU A 529 57.92 28.53 -82.20
N ARG A 530 57.55 27.26 -82.00
CA ARG A 530 58.04 26.15 -82.84
C ARG A 530 57.62 26.29 -84.30
N ASN A 531 56.42 26.81 -84.57
CA ASN A 531 55.96 27.05 -85.93
C ASN A 531 56.71 28.23 -86.55
N GLU A 532 56.88 29.34 -85.84
CA GLU A 532 57.71 30.47 -86.29
C GLU A 532 59.15 30.03 -86.57
N PHE A 533 59.75 29.21 -85.69
CA PHE A 533 61.10 28.70 -85.87
C PHE A 533 61.20 27.75 -87.08
N LYS A 534 60.15 26.94 -87.33
CA LYS A 534 60.06 26.11 -88.55
C LYS A 534 59.91 26.95 -89.81
N ASP A 535 59.16 28.04 -89.75
CA ASP A 535 58.99 28.96 -90.88
C ASP A 535 60.29 29.72 -91.15
N LEU A 536 61.02 30.12 -90.10
CA LEU A 536 62.39 30.63 -90.18
C LEU A 536 63.34 29.61 -90.82
N LEU A 537 63.29 28.33 -90.41
CA LEU A 537 64.09 27.26 -91.00
C LEU A 537 63.69 26.94 -92.46
N ARG A 538 62.42 27.12 -92.84
CA ARG A 538 61.96 27.03 -94.24
C ARG A 538 62.38 28.22 -95.09
N SER A 539 62.57 29.38 -94.46
CA SER A 539 63.01 30.61 -95.14
C SER A 539 64.53 30.68 -95.35
N GLN A 540 65.30 29.75 -94.78
CA GLN A 540 66.71 29.58 -95.10
C GLN A 540 66.92 28.52 -96.19
N PRO A 541 67.62 28.84 -97.30
CA PRO A 541 67.99 27.84 -98.29
C PRO A 541 69.11 26.95 -97.72
N ILE A 542 68.76 25.79 -97.16
CA ILE A 542 69.75 24.82 -96.70
C ILE A 542 70.27 24.04 -97.92
N ALA A 543 71.51 24.38 -98.30
CA ALA A 543 72.36 23.51 -99.09
C ALA A 543 72.54 22.17 -98.37
N ARG A 544 72.21 21.09 -99.08
CA ARG A 544 72.42 19.70 -98.66
C ARG A 544 73.91 19.47 -98.33
N GLY A 545 74.16 18.88 -97.16
CA GLY A 545 75.45 18.30 -96.80
C GLY A 545 75.27 17.01 -96.02
N ASN A 546 75.66 15.89 -96.64
CA ASN A 546 75.85 14.58 -96.01
C ASN A 546 76.86 14.66 -94.85
N ALA A 547 76.62 13.92 -93.76
CA ALA A 547 77.69 13.32 -92.96
C ALA A 547 77.17 12.16 -92.09
N THR A 548 77.82 11.03 -92.27
CA THR A 548 77.85 9.80 -91.47
C THR A 548 78.66 9.93 -90.18
N SER A 549 78.34 9.14 -89.14
CA SER A 549 79.22 8.52 -88.10
C SER A 549 78.52 8.55 -86.71
N SER A 550 78.18 7.43 -86.07
CA SER A 550 79.02 6.47 -85.31
C SER A 550 79.32 6.86 -83.86
N ALA A 551 78.73 6.07 -82.95
CA ALA A 551 79.26 5.53 -81.68
C ALA A 551 79.66 6.43 -80.47
N ILE A 552 79.65 5.74 -79.31
CA ILE A 552 80.14 6.08 -77.95
C ILE A 552 79.02 6.72 -77.08
N GLY A 553 78.52 6.14 -75.99
CA GLY A 553 79.11 5.23 -75.00
C GLY A 553 79.44 6.04 -73.74
N GLY A 554 78.73 5.83 -72.61
CA GLY A 554 79.08 6.51 -71.37
C GLY A 554 78.04 6.43 -70.26
N SER A 555 78.09 5.34 -69.48
CA SER A 555 77.56 5.26 -68.12
C SER A 555 78.17 6.34 -67.22
N VAL A 556 77.35 6.97 -66.37
CA VAL A 556 77.80 7.43 -65.04
C VAL A 556 76.71 7.13 -64.03
N ALA A 557 77.01 6.16 -63.18
CA ALA A 557 76.38 5.94 -61.89
C ALA A 557 76.58 7.17 -60.99
N GLY A 558 75.59 7.49 -60.17
CA GLY A 558 75.79 8.51 -59.14
C GLY A 558 74.53 8.80 -58.34
N GLY A 559 74.51 8.28 -57.12
CA GLY A 559 74.21 9.13 -55.98
C GLY A 559 72.85 8.91 -55.35
N ASN A 560 72.87 8.10 -54.29
CA ASN A 560 71.96 8.16 -53.16
C ASN A 560 71.55 9.60 -52.81
N GLY A 561 70.27 9.75 -52.56
CA GLY A 561 69.68 10.93 -51.94
C GLY A 561 68.37 10.52 -51.32
N GLU A 562 68.45 9.81 -50.19
CA GLU A 562 67.39 9.77 -49.19
C GLU A 562 66.96 11.22 -48.93
N ILE A 563 65.77 11.57 -49.41
CA ILE A 563 65.07 12.74 -48.90
C ILE A 563 64.27 12.20 -47.73
N GLU A 564 64.83 12.40 -46.54
CA GLU A 564 64.11 12.33 -45.28
C GLU A 564 62.79 13.07 -45.42
N SER A 565 61.69 12.31 -45.38
CA SER A 565 60.38 12.86 -45.13
C SER A 565 60.42 13.47 -43.73
N PRO A 566 60.08 14.76 -43.53
CA PRO A 566 60.04 15.33 -42.20
C PRO A 566 58.99 14.56 -41.40
N GLY A 567 59.44 13.91 -40.33
CA GLY A 567 58.58 13.28 -39.35
C GLY A 567 57.73 14.35 -38.67
N GLU A 568 56.46 14.41 -39.05
CA GLU A 568 55.43 15.01 -38.18
C GLU A 568 55.13 14.03 -37.05
N HIS A 569 55.95 14.11 -36.00
CA HIS A 569 55.56 13.69 -34.65
C HIS A 569 54.47 14.65 -34.14
N GLY A 570 53.24 14.45 -34.60
CA GLY A 570 52.03 14.95 -33.95
C GLY A 570 51.69 14.09 -32.74
N GLY A 571 52.53 14.14 -31.71
CA GLY A 571 52.23 13.55 -30.41
C GLY A 571 51.06 14.29 -29.77
N PHE A 572 49.84 13.76 -29.95
CA PHE A 572 48.69 14.14 -29.13
C PHE A 572 48.96 13.70 -27.69
N ARG A 573 49.60 14.57 -26.91
CA ARG A 573 49.51 14.54 -25.45
C ARG A 573 48.09 14.96 -25.09
N VAL A 574 47.22 13.99 -24.85
CA VAL A 574 46.01 14.20 -24.06
C VAL A 574 46.49 14.58 -22.66
N ALA A 575 46.43 15.87 -22.34
CA ALA A 575 46.53 16.35 -20.98
C ALA A 575 45.36 15.75 -20.19
N LYS A 576 45.64 14.74 -19.36
CA LYS A 576 44.76 14.39 -18.24
C LYS A 576 44.67 15.62 -17.34
N SER A 577 43.59 16.40 -17.48
CA SER A 577 43.18 17.35 -16.46
C SER A 577 42.75 16.58 -15.23
N HIS A 578 43.60 16.52 -14.22
CA HIS A 578 43.15 16.30 -12.86
C HIS A 578 42.22 17.45 -12.47
N LYS A 579 40.90 17.20 -12.46
CA LYS A 579 39.98 17.94 -11.59
C LYS A 579 39.88 17.15 -10.29
N GLY A 580 40.60 17.65 -9.29
CA GLY A 580 40.28 17.38 -7.91
C GLY A 580 38.98 18.09 -7.51
N SER A 581 38.24 17.40 -6.65
CA SER A 581 37.40 17.92 -5.57
C SER A 581 36.32 18.96 -5.90
N HIS A 582 35.06 18.56 -5.74
CA HIS A 582 34.26 19.15 -4.66
C HIS A 582 33.25 18.13 -4.12
N SER A 583 33.40 17.88 -2.82
CA SER A 583 32.37 17.48 -1.89
C SER A 583 31.21 18.48 -1.89
N VAL A 584 29.98 17.99 -1.97
CA VAL A 584 28.89 18.26 -1.00
C VAL A 584 28.08 16.98 -0.87
#